data_AF-A0A6P0RJ03-F1
#
_entry.id   AF-A0A6P0RJ03-F1
#
_cell.length_a   1.000
_cell.length_b   1.000
_cell.length_c   1.000
_cell.angle_alpha   90.00
_cell.angle_beta   90.00
_cell.angle_gamma   90.00
#
_symmetry.space_group_name_H-M   'P 1'
#
loop_
_entity.id
_entity.type
_entity.pdbx_description
1 polymer ?
#
loop_
_entity_poly.entity_id
_entity_poly.type
_entity_poly.pdbx_seq_one_letter_code
_entity_poly.pdbx_strand_id
1 'polypeptide(L)'
;MSEQNEITYELLQEKDIEQTINCLVDVFPSAEPLSRALEITPSEFYPFAEAICQKAVAEGLSHIAKDTANSEVAGFIISENLTKEFDEQKDEN
;
A
#
# COMPACT_ATOMS: atom_id res chain seq x y z
N MET A 1 -1.58 -27.77 -17.69
CA MET A 1 -2.59 -26.70 -17.54
C MET A 1 -2.16 -25.93 -16.31
N SER A 2 -1.70 -24.70 -16.47
CA SER A 2 -1.34 -23.85 -15.35
C SER A 2 -2.60 -23.60 -14.54
N GLU A 3 -2.57 -23.92 -13.24
CA GLU A 3 -3.60 -23.49 -12.30
C GLU A 3 -3.71 -21.97 -12.43
N GLN A 4 -4.88 -21.47 -12.82
CA GLN A 4 -5.14 -20.04 -12.80
C GLN A 4 -5.26 -19.68 -11.31
N ASN A 5 -4.20 -19.10 -10.74
CA ASN A 5 -4.26 -18.54 -9.40
C ASN A 5 -5.42 -17.54 -9.39
N GLU A 6 -6.46 -17.88 -8.63
CA GLU A 6 -7.63 -17.03 -8.51
C GLU A 6 -7.24 -15.86 -7.60
N ILE A 7 -7.47 -14.64 -8.07
CA ILE A 7 -7.18 -13.42 -7.31
C ILE A 7 -8.48 -12.92 -6.68
N THR A 8 -8.49 -12.78 -5.36
CA THR A 8 -9.56 -12.09 -4.65
C THR A 8 -9.16 -10.65 -4.33
N TYR A 9 -10.13 -9.75 -4.35
CA TYR A 9 -9.93 -8.35 -3.97
C TYR A 9 -10.64 -8.09 -2.65
N GLU A 10 -9.90 -7.55 -1.70
CA GLU A 10 -10.37 -7.30 -0.33
C GLU A 10 -9.95 -5.89 0.10
N LEU A 11 -10.64 -5.32 1.09
CA LEU A 11 -10.13 -4.13 1.77
C LEU A 11 -8.83 -4.49 2.49
N LEU A 12 -7.86 -3.57 2.47
CA LEU A 12 -6.63 -3.71 3.25
C LEU A 12 -7.00 -3.73 4.74
N GLN A 13 -6.51 -4.73 5.48
CA GLN A 13 -6.73 -4.87 6.93
C GLN A 13 -5.40 -4.97 7.68
N GLU A 14 -5.44 -4.83 9.01
CA GLU A 14 -4.25 -4.86 9.88
C GLU A 14 -3.39 -6.12 9.67
N LYS A 15 -4.03 -7.28 9.48
CA LYS A 15 -3.36 -8.57 9.22
C LYS A 15 -2.53 -8.59 7.93
N ASP A 16 -2.78 -7.67 7.00
CA ASP A 16 -2.18 -7.65 5.67
C ASP A 16 -1.09 -6.55 5.53
N ILE A 17 -0.87 -5.74 6.58
CA ILE A 17 0.06 -4.60 6.57
C ILE A 17 1.46 -5.02 6.14
N GLU A 18 2.06 -6.00 6.81
CA GLU A 18 3.45 -6.39 6.55
C GLU A 18 3.66 -6.88 5.12
N GLN A 19 2.74 -7.69 4.59
CA GLN A 19 2.82 -8.15 3.20
C GLN A 19 2.68 -7.00 2.21
N THR A 20 1.80 -6.03 2.50
CA THR A 20 1.61 -4.84 1.65
C THR A 20 2.84 -3.92 1.69
N ILE A 21 3.47 -3.74 2.86
CA ILE A 21 4.74 -3.03 3.00
C ILE A 21 5.82 -3.68 2.13
N ASN A 22 5.94 -5.00 2.17
CA ASN A 22 6.91 -5.73 1.36
C ASN A 22 6.65 -5.52 -0.15
N CYS A 23 5.39 -5.58 -0.59
CA CYS A 23 5.06 -5.27 -1.99
C CYS A 23 5.45 -3.84 -2.39
N LEU A 24 5.21 -2.84 -1.52
CA LEU A 24 5.59 -1.45 -1.75
C LEU A 24 7.12 -1.31 -1.86
N VAL A 25 7.85 -1.88 -0.91
CA VAL A 25 9.30 -1.79 -0.79
C VAL A 25 10.03 -2.54 -1.92
N ASP A 26 9.46 -3.63 -2.42
CA ASP A 26 10.03 -4.37 -3.56
C ASP A 26 9.84 -3.63 -4.89
N VAL A 27 8.70 -2.95 -5.07
CA VAL A 27 8.31 -2.36 -6.35
C VAL A 27 8.75 -0.91 -6.48
N PHE A 28 8.51 -0.06 -5.48
CA PHE A 28 8.65 1.39 -5.65
C PHE A 28 10.09 1.85 -5.88
N PRO A 29 11.07 1.48 -5.03
CA PRO A 29 12.49 1.76 -5.27
C PRO A 29 12.99 1.43 -6.68
N SER A 30 12.47 0.35 -7.29
CA SER A 30 12.96 -0.16 -8.58
C SER A 30 12.15 0.31 -9.79
N ALA A 31 10.86 0.58 -9.63
CA ALA A 31 9.93 0.81 -10.73
C ALA A 31 9.20 2.17 -10.68
N GLU A 32 9.01 2.76 -9.50
CA GLU A 32 8.37 4.08 -9.39
C GLU A 32 9.36 5.16 -9.89
N PRO A 33 8.95 6.04 -10.84
CA PRO A 33 9.87 6.95 -11.52
C PRO A 33 10.71 7.84 -10.61
N LEU A 34 10.13 8.42 -9.55
CA LEU A 34 10.84 9.35 -8.65
C LEU A 34 11.80 8.61 -7.73
N SER A 35 11.33 7.54 -7.10
CA SER A 35 12.13 6.69 -6.22
C SER A 35 13.35 6.13 -6.95
N ARG A 36 13.15 5.67 -8.19
CA ARG A 36 14.23 5.19 -9.05
C ARG A 36 15.20 6.32 -9.46
N ALA A 37 14.68 7.49 -9.83
CA ALA A 37 15.53 8.62 -10.25
C ALA A 37 16.37 9.19 -9.11
N LEU A 38 15.89 9.06 -7.87
CA LEU A 38 16.58 9.48 -6.66
C LEU A 38 17.41 8.37 -6.00
N GLU A 39 17.46 7.18 -6.62
CA GLU A 39 18.17 6.00 -6.11
C GLU A 39 17.77 5.61 -4.68
N ILE A 40 16.49 5.84 -4.32
CA ILE A 40 15.96 5.45 -3.01
C ILE A 40 16.10 3.95 -2.84
N THR A 41 16.70 3.53 -1.73
CA THR A 41 16.85 2.11 -1.40
C THR A 41 15.60 1.55 -0.72
N PRO A 42 15.38 0.22 -0.77
CA PRO A 42 14.32 -0.44 -0.01
C PRO A 42 14.30 -0.07 1.48
N SER A 43 15.47 0.00 2.13
CA SER A 43 15.59 0.39 3.53
C SER A 43 15.21 1.84 3.81
N GLU A 44 15.48 2.75 2.86
CA GLU A 44 15.07 4.16 2.99
C GLU A 44 13.58 4.35 2.71
N PHE A 45 12.98 3.50 1.88
CA PHE A 45 11.55 3.55 1.55
C PHE A 45 10.67 2.90 2.64
N TYR A 46 11.18 1.89 3.35
CA TYR A 46 10.40 1.12 4.34
C TYR A 46 9.64 1.99 5.37
N PRO A 47 10.24 3.00 6.02
CA PRO A 47 9.52 3.82 7.00
C PRO A 47 8.31 4.54 6.39
N PHE A 48 8.43 4.97 5.12
CA PHE A 48 7.32 5.58 4.40
C PHE A 48 6.24 4.53 4.06
N ALA A 49 6.64 3.36 3.57
CA ALA A 49 5.74 2.25 3.28
C ALA A 49 4.96 1.78 4.53
N GLU A 50 5.63 1.74 5.69
CA GLU A 50 4.99 1.41 6.97
C GLU A 50 3.93 2.46 7.34
N ALA A 51 4.31 3.75 7.35
CA ALA A 51 3.40 4.83 7.72
C ALA A 51 2.17 4.89 6.79
N ILE A 52 2.37 4.74 5.49
CA ILE A 52 1.26 4.81 4.51
C ILE A 52 0.33 3.61 4.65
N CYS A 53 0.85 2.39 4.88
CA CYS A 53 0.02 1.20 5.10
C CYS A 53 -0.81 1.30 6.38
N GLN A 54 -0.24 1.85 7.46
CA GLN A 54 -0.96 2.10 8.71
C GLN A 54 -2.10 3.11 8.50
N LYS A 55 -1.83 4.25 7.82
CA LYS A 55 -2.87 5.23 7.45
C LYS A 55 -3.95 4.58 6.59
N ALA A 56 -3.55 3.81 5.58
CA ALA A 56 -4.44 3.15 4.63
C ALA A 56 -5.44 2.17 5.31
N VAL A 57 -4.99 1.40 6.30
CA VAL A 57 -5.86 0.53 7.12
C VAL A 57 -6.81 1.37 7.97
N ALA A 58 -6.31 2.41 8.63
CA ALA A 58 -7.11 3.27 9.50
C ALA A 58 -8.23 3.99 8.74
N GLU A 59 -7.99 4.36 7.49
CA GLU A 59 -8.99 5.02 6.64
C GLU A 59 -10.00 4.05 6.01
N GLY A 60 -9.63 2.77 5.84
CA GLY A 60 -10.52 1.73 5.32
C GLY A 60 -10.94 1.93 3.85
N LEU A 61 -10.12 2.63 3.05
CA LEU A 61 -10.38 2.90 1.63
C LEU A 61 -9.47 2.13 0.67
N SER A 62 -8.37 1.59 1.18
CA SER A 62 -7.36 0.89 0.40
C SER A 62 -7.73 -0.57 0.18
N HIS A 63 -7.28 -1.14 -0.94
CA HIS A 63 -7.60 -2.50 -1.35
C HIS A 63 -6.34 -3.30 -1.62
N ILE A 64 -6.44 -4.62 -1.45
CA ILE A 64 -5.41 -5.58 -1.80
C ILE A 64 -5.98 -6.64 -2.74
N ALA A 65 -5.11 -7.15 -3.61
CA ALA A 65 -5.32 -8.35 -4.39
C ALA A 65 -4.58 -9.49 -3.70
N LYS A 66 -5.28 -10.58 -3.38
CA LYS A 66 -4.69 -11.76 -2.73
C LYS A 66 -4.79 -12.97 -3.64
N ASP A 67 -3.71 -13.75 -3.68
CA ASP A 67 -3.71 -15.06 -4.31
C ASP A 67 -4.44 -16.06 -3.40
N THR A 68 -5.48 -16.73 -3.92
CA THR A 68 -6.28 -17.67 -3.12
C THR A 68 -5.53 -18.93 -2.72
N ALA A 69 -4.46 -19.30 -3.44
CA ALA A 69 -3.73 -20.53 -3.18
C ALA A 69 -2.92 -20.47 -1.87
N ASN A 70 -2.34 -19.30 -1.58
CA ASN A 70 -1.45 -19.08 -0.43
C ASN A 70 -1.87 -17.91 0.47
N SER A 71 -2.93 -17.18 0.11
CA SER A 71 -3.38 -15.97 0.81
C SER A 71 -2.32 -14.87 0.89
N GLU A 72 -1.38 -14.85 -0.06
CA GLU A 72 -0.36 -13.81 -0.17
C GLU A 72 -0.91 -12.57 -0.89
N VAL A 73 -0.46 -11.38 -0.47
CA VAL A 73 -0.75 -10.13 -1.17
C VAL A 73 0.03 -10.10 -2.48
N ALA A 74 -0.68 -10.12 -3.60
CA ALA A 74 -0.13 -10.07 -4.96
C ALA A 74 -0.14 -8.65 -5.56
N GLY A 75 -0.89 -7.73 -4.96
CA GLY A 75 -0.99 -6.35 -5.40
C GLY A 75 -1.81 -5.50 -4.44
N PHE A 76 -1.75 -4.18 -4.62
CA PHE A 76 -2.40 -3.23 -3.73
C PHE A 76 -2.83 -1.96 -4.47
N ILE A 77 -3.80 -1.28 -3.89
CA ILE A 77 -4.21 0.09 -4.21
C ILE A 77 -4.29 0.83 -2.89
N ILE A 78 -3.43 1.84 -2.73
CA ILE A 78 -3.49 2.77 -1.60
C ILE A 78 -4.36 3.96 -2.00
N SER A 79 -5.37 4.25 -1.19
CA SER A 79 -6.35 5.32 -1.38
C SER A 79 -6.43 6.17 -0.12
N GLU A 80 -6.61 7.48 -0.30
CA GLU A 80 -6.76 8.44 0.80
C GLU A 80 -8.02 9.28 0.66
N ASN A 81 -8.63 9.64 1.79
CA ASN A 81 -9.76 10.58 1.81
C ASN A 81 -9.30 12.04 1.85
N LEU A 82 -9.12 12.62 0.68
CA LEU A 82 -8.70 14.02 0.55
C LEU A 82 -9.76 15.05 0.98
N THR A 83 -10.99 14.66 1.33
CA THR A 83 -12.02 15.61 1.78
C THR A 83 -11.87 16.00 3.25
N LYS A 84 -11.27 15.12 4.08
CA LYS A 84 -11.08 15.37 5.52
C LYS A 84 -9.89 16.29 5.82
N GLU A 85 -8.83 16.20 5.02
CA GLU A 85 -7.61 17.01 5.24
C GLU A 85 -7.84 18.53 5.05
N PHE A 86 -8.91 18.93 4.36
CA PHE A 86 -9.27 20.35 4.20
C PHE A 86 -10.03 20.96 5.38
N ASP A 87 -10.52 20.16 6.32
CA ASP A 87 -11.28 20.68 7.47
C ASP A 87 -10.36 20.99 8.66
N GLU A 88 -9.23 20.30 8.81
CA GLU A 88 -8.25 20.58 9.88
C GLU A 88 -7.47 21.90 9.65
N GLN A 89 -7.47 22.45 8.43
CA GLN A 89 -6.85 23.76 8.12
C GLN A 89 -7.78 24.96 8.30
N LYS A 90 -9.06 24.75 8.64
CA LYS A 90 -10.05 25.84 8.75
C LYS A 90 -10.19 26.45 10.15
N ASP A 91 -9.56 25.86 11.16
CA ASP A 91 -9.69 26.31 12.56
C ASP A 91 -8.56 27.26 13.03
N GLU A 92 -7.69 27.75 12.13
CA GLU A 92 -6.57 28.66 12.46
C GLU A 92 -6.70 30.11 11.89
N ASN A 93 -7.90 30.63 11.61
CA ASN A 93 -8.10 32.05 11.22
C ASN A 93 -9.11 32.80 12.09
#